data_AF-A0A8J1VX83-F1
#
_entry.id   AF-A0A8J1VX83-F1
#
_cell.length_a   1.000
_cell.length_b   1.000
_cell.length_c   1.000
_cell.angle_alpha   90.00
_cell.angle_beta   90.00
_cell.angle_gamma   90.00
#
_symmetry.space_group_name_H-M   'P 1'
#
loop_
_entity.id
_entity.type
_entity.pdbx_description
1 polymer ?
#
loop_
_entity_poly.entity_id
_entity_poly.type
_entity_poly.pdbx_seq_one_letter_code
_entity_poly.pdbx_strand_id
1 'polypeptide(L)'
;MDIILFLMGYCIQCLACAMLCFKIWKSQSIYGLSIDTQIAFAIANVTRCIWTLDTRLIETNFAFLELILSTLVSVGCCALCWRYQHTTTMHALPWLRVYSITPIAAVLAFFFHPSDQWLSVQILVAFTMYLEALGLLPQLWLMKKMYDVEPITSHYVGLLVIARFLRMVFWGVLFYIGEHFLQLFLADLVHTVFTADYMYLWFRKLKSGGRLIYSI
;
A
#
# COMPACT_ATOMS: atom_id res chain seq x y z
N MET A 1 -8.02 -23.17 4.14
CA MET A 1 -8.20 -22.55 2.81
C MET A 1 -6.93 -21.77 2.50
N ASP A 2 -6.44 -21.85 1.27
CA ASP A 2 -5.10 -21.37 0.95
C ASP A 2 -5.03 -19.84 0.94
N ILE A 3 -4.53 -19.27 2.04
CA ILE A 3 -4.19 -17.84 2.20
C ILE A 3 -3.02 -17.38 1.30
N ILE A 4 -2.57 -18.25 0.40
CA ILE A 4 -1.35 -18.11 -0.39
C ILE A 4 -1.44 -16.87 -1.30
N LEU A 5 -2.58 -16.61 -1.95
CA LEU A 5 -2.76 -15.42 -2.80
C LEU A 5 -2.64 -14.12 -2.00
N PHE A 6 -3.23 -14.09 -0.81
CA PHE A 6 -3.17 -12.94 0.10
C PHE A 6 -1.73 -12.69 0.57
N LEU A 7 -1.03 -13.76 0.94
CA LEU A 7 0.35 -13.72 1.40
C LEU A 7 1.34 -13.35 0.28
N MET A 8 1.13 -13.86 -0.94
CA MET A 8 1.89 -13.45 -2.13
C MET A 8 1.77 -11.95 -2.37
N GLY A 9 0.56 -11.38 -2.20
CA GLY A 9 0.36 -9.93 -2.26
C GLY A 9 1.26 -9.18 -1.28
N TYR A 10 1.29 -9.60 -0.01
CA TYR A 10 2.19 -8.97 0.98
C TYR A 10 3.67 -9.17 0.68
N CYS A 11 4.09 -10.35 0.17
CA CYS A 11 5.48 -10.56 -0.24
C CYS A 11 5.90 -9.61 -1.37
N ILE A 12 5.03 -9.38 -2.37
CA ILE A 12 5.30 -8.43 -3.46
C ILE A 12 5.36 -6.99 -2.92
N GLN A 13 4.47 -6.63 -2.00
CA GLN A 13 4.51 -5.32 -1.33
C GLN A 13 5.81 -5.12 -0.54
N CYS A 14 6.26 -6.14 0.20
CA CYS A 14 7.53 -6.13 0.91
C CYS A 14 8.72 -5.95 -0.06
N LEU A 15 8.71 -6.68 -1.18
CA LEU A 15 9.74 -6.56 -2.22
C LEU A 15 9.76 -5.17 -2.85
N ALA A 16 8.59 -4.58 -3.12
CA ALA A 16 8.47 -3.22 -3.63
C ALA A 16 9.10 -2.22 -2.66
N CYS A 17 8.77 -2.31 -1.37
CA CYS A 17 9.34 -1.44 -0.35
C CYS A 17 10.85 -1.65 -0.19
N ALA A 18 11.35 -2.89 -0.26
CA ALA A 18 12.78 -3.17 -0.19
C ALA A 18 13.55 -2.57 -1.37
N MET A 19 12.99 -2.65 -2.59
CA MET A 19 13.53 -2.00 -3.78
C MET A 19 13.58 -0.47 -3.62
N LEU A 20 12.54 0.13 -3.02
CA LEU A 20 12.52 1.56 -2.72
C LEU A 20 13.58 1.94 -1.68
N CYS A 21 13.74 1.18 -0.60
CA CYS A 21 14.79 1.39 0.39
C CYS A 21 16.18 1.38 -0.26
N PHE A 22 16.45 0.39 -1.12
CA PHE A 22 17.71 0.30 -1.86
C PHE A 22 17.94 1.53 -2.75
N LYS A 23 16.89 2.02 -3.44
CA LYS A 23 16.95 3.25 -4.22
C LYS A 23 17.33 4.45 -3.36
N ILE A 24 16.66 4.65 -2.24
CA ILE A 24 16.92 5.81 -1.35
C ILE A 24 18.33 5.72 -0.79
N TRP A 25 18.75 4.53 -0.36
CA TRP A 25 20.11 4.32 0.15
C TRP A 25 21.18 4.59 -0.91
N LYS A 26 20.99 4.17 -2.17
CA LYS A 26 21.98 4.40 -3.22
C LYS A 26 22.00 5.84 -3.73
N SER A 27 20.83 6.45 -3.90
CA SER A 27 20.70 7.81 -4.45
C SER A 27 20.85 8.91 -3.40
N GLN A 28 20.71 8.59 -2.12
CA GLN A 28 20.70 9.56 -1.01
C GLN A 28 19.65 10.67 -1.20
N SER A 29 18.57 10.37 -1.94
CA SER A 29 17.54 11.32 -2.33
C SER A 29 16.16 10.68 -2.43
N ILE A 30 15.15 11.41 -1.95
CA ILE A 30 13.72 11.08 -2.07
C ILE A 30 13.00 11.93 -3.11
N TYR A 31 13.73 12.48 -4.08
CA TYR A 31 13.11 13.12 -5.24
C TYR A 31 12.06 12.17 -5.87
N GLY A 32 10.85 12.68 -6.13
CA GLY A 32 9.77 11.89 -6.71
C GLY A 32 8.99 11.01 -5.73
N LEU A 33 9.28 11.07 -4.42
CA LEU A 33 8.66 10.22 -3.41
C LEU A 33 7.88 11.03 -2.37
N SER A 34 6.67 10.57 -2.06
CA SER A 34 5.84 11.08 -0.99
C SER A 34 6.21 10.44 0.34
N ILE A 35 6.62 11.27 1.30
CA ILE A 35 6.86 10.87 2.69
C ILE A 35 5.53 10.43 3.35
N ASP A 36 4.43 11.13 3.05
CA ASP A 36 3.09 10.82 3.59
C ASP A 36 2.67 9.38 3.30
N THR A 37 2.94 8.89 2.09
CA THR A 37 2.68 7.49 1.70
C THR A 37 3.49 6.50 2.53
N GLN A 38 4.77 6.77 2.77
CA GLN A 38 5.62 5.87 3.56
C GLN A 38 5.20 5.83 5.04
N ILE A 39 4.78 6.98 5.59
CA ILE A 39 4.24 7.04 6.96
C ILE A 39 2.92 6.25 7.03
N ALA A 40 2.01 6.43 6.07
CA ALA A 40 0.73 5.69 6.06
C ALA A 40 0.96 4.17 6.00
N PHE A 41 1.86 3.69 5.15
CA PHE A 41 2.20 2.27 5.07
C PHE A 41 2.92 1.75 6.32
N ALA A 42 3.77 2.57 6.95
CA ALA A 42 4.39 2.19 8.22
C ALA A 42 3.35 2.04 9.33
N ILE A 43 2.40 2.96 9.46
CA ILE A 43 1.30 2.87 10.42
C ILE A 43 0.45 1.62 10.15
N ALA A 44 0.12 1.35 8.89
CA ALA A 44 -0.65 0.18 8.51
C ALA A 44 0.08 -1.13 8.89
N ASN A 45 1.37 -1.25 8.57
CA ASN A 45 2.16 -2.44 8.91
C ASN A 45 2.33 -2.63 10.43
N VAL A 46 2.59 -1.56 11.18
CA VAL A 46 2.66 -1.64 12.66
C VAL A 46 1.32 -2.07 13.25
N THR A 47 0.21 -1.54 12.73
CA THR A 47 -1.14 -1.93 13.17
C THR A 47 -1.43 -3.40 12.80
N ARG A 48 -0.92 -3.88 11.66
CA ARG A 48 -1.01 -5.28 11.24
C ARG A 48 -0.38 -6.25 12.23
N CYS A 49 0.70 -5.86 12.91
CA CYS A 49 1.30 -6.68 13.97
C CYS A 49 0.34 -6.96 15.13
N ILE A 50 -0.62 -6.06 15.39
CA ILE A 50 -1.59 -6.21 16.48
C ILE A 50 -2.65 -7.23 16.08
N TRP A 51 -3.30 -7.04 14.93
CA TRP A 51 -4.47 -7.85 14.56
C TRP A 51 -4.13 -9.18 13.90
N THR A 52 -2.90 -9.36 13.36
CA THR A 52 -2.53 -10.61 12.67
C THR A 52 -2.68 -11.84 13.58
N LEU A 53 -2.46 -11.66 14.88
CA LEU A 53 -2.55 -12.74 15.87
C LEU A 53 -3.97 -13.34 15.99
N ASP A 54 -5.00 -12.55 15.67
CA ASP A 54 -6.41 -12.96 15.79
C ASP A 54 -7.03 -13.40 14.44
N THR A 55 -6.21 -13.57 13.40
CA THR A 55 -6.67 -13.92 12.05
C THR A 55 -6.05 -15.23 11.56
N ARG A 56 -6.63 -15.82 10.51
CA ARG A 56 -6.15 -17.07 9.86
C ARG A 56 -4.69 -17.00 9.37
N LEU A 57 -4.09 -15.81 9.32
CA LEU A 57 -2.68 -15.63 8.97
C LEU A 57 -1.72 -16.26 9.98
N ILE A 58 -2.11 -16.40 11.25
CA ILE A 58 -1.26 -16.99 12.30
C ILE A 58 -0.94 -18.47 12.04
N GLU A 59 -1.75 -19.16 11.25
CA GLU A 59 -1.62 -20.62 11.01
C GLU A 59 -0.34 -20.99 10.26
N THR A 60 0.40 -20.02 9.69
CA THR A 60 1.61 -20.29 8.92
C THR A 60 2.83 -19.54 9.46
N ASN A 61 3.90 -20.27 9.78
CA ASN A 61 5.19 -19.68 10.19
C ASN A 61 5.75 -18.69 9.15
N PHE A 62 5.46 -18.94 7.87
CA PHE A 62 5.88 -18.07 6.78
C PHE A 62 5.20 -16.69 6.81
N ALA A 63 3.91 -16.61 7.19
CA ALA A 63 3.23 -15.33 7.36
C ALA A 63 3.83 -14.50 8.50
N PHE A 64 4.28 -15.15 9.59
CA PHE A 64 4.95 -14.44 10.68
C PHE A 64 6.31 -13.85 10.25
N LEU A 65 7.11 -14.62 9.50
CA LEU A 65 8.36 -14.12 8.93
C LEU A 65 8.12 -12.97 7.94
N GLU A 66 7.13 -13.09 7.07
CA GLU A 66 6.73 -12.02 6.15
C GLU A 66 6.34 -10.75 6.92
N LEU A 67 5.51 -10.87 7.96
CA LEU A 67 5.05 -9.76 8.77
C LEU A 67 6.22 -9.00 9.41
N ILE A 68 7.19 -9.72 10.00
CA ILE A 68 8.38 -9.11 10.59
C ILE A 68 9.18 -8.37 9.52
N LEU A 69 9.48 -9.02 8.39
CA LEU A 69 10.26 -8.42 7.31
C LEU A 69 9.58 -7.19 6.72
N SER A 70 8.30 -7.28 6.42
CA SER A 70 7.50 -6.18 5.87
C SER A 70 7.44 -4.99 6.82
N THR A 71 7.27 -5.24 8.12
CA THR A 71 7.28 -4.19 9.15
C THR A 71 8.64 -3.52 9.24
N LEU A 72 9.73 -4.29 9.31
CA LEU A 72 11.10 -3.74 9.36
C LEU A 72 11.43 -2.91 8.12
N VAL A 73 11.10 -3.41 6.93
CA VAL A 73 11.34 -2.71 5.66
C VAL A 73 10.49 -1.44 5.57
N SER A 74 9.22 -1.48 5.99
CA SER A 74 8.34 -0.32 5.96
C SER A 74 8.78 0.78 6.93
N VAL A 75 9.15 0.42 8.17
CA VAL A 75 9.68 1.37 9.16
C VAL A 75 11.03 1.90 8.70
N GLY A 76 11.90 1.04 8.15
CA GLY A 76 13.18 1.43 7.56
C GLY A 76 13.02 2.42 6.40
N CYS A 77 12.03 2.19 5.51
CA CYS A 77 11.69 3.10 4.42
C CYS A 77 11.26 4.47 4.96
N CYS A 78 10.38 4.48 5.96
CA CYS A 78 9.93 5.71 6.62
C CYS A 78 11.11 6.46 7.27
N ALA A 79 12.02 5.76 7.96
CA ALA A 79 13.20 6.35 8.58
C ALA A 79 14.17 6.94 7.54
N LEU A 80 14.39 6.24 6.42
CA LEU A 80 15.19 6.75 5.30
C LEU A 80 14.54 8.01 4.70
N CYS A 81 13.22 8.01 4.51
CA CYS A 81 12.50 9.18 4.01
C CYS A 81 12.62 10.37 4.95
N TRP A 82 12.54 10.15 6.26
CA TRP A 82 12.77 11.19 7.25
C TRP A 82 14.20 11.73 7.21
N ARG A 83 15.20 10.85 7.05
CA ARG A 83 16.62 11.23 6.99
C ARG A 83 16.92 12.14 5.79
N TYR A 84 16.38 11.82 4.62
CA TYR A 84 16.58 12.58 3.39
C TYR A 84 15.47 13.57 3.08
N GLN A 85 14.62 13.92 4.06
CA GLN A 85 13.46 14.80 3.86
C GLN A 85 13.80 16.13 3.18
N HIS A 86 15.01 16.66 3.42
CA HIS A 86 15.51 17.90 2.82
C HIS A 86 15.65 17.85 1.29
N THR A 87 15.67 16.65 0.68
CA THR A 87 15.73 16.46 -0.78
C THR A 87 14.35 16.47 -1.44
N THR A 88 13.28 16.57 -0.66
CA THR A 88 11.92 16.65 -1.20
C THR A 88 11.67 18.00 -1.86
N THR A 89 11.07 17.97 -3.05
CA THR A 89 10.82 19.19 -3.85
C THR A 89 9.36 19.61 -3.81
N MET A 90 8.44 18.66 -3.64
CA MET A 90 7.01 18.92 -3.64
C MET A 90 6.30 18.04 -2.61
N HIS A 91 5.28 18.60 -1.99
CA HIS A 91 4.38 17.90 -1.08
C HIS A 91 3.00 17.75 -1.69
N ALA A 92 2.29 16.69 -1.30
CA ALA A 92 0.91 16.49 -1.67
C ALA A 92 -0.03 17.55 -1.08
N LEU A 93 -1.21 17.66 -1.68
CA LEU A 93 -2.29 18.52 -1.23
C LEU A 93 -2.66 18.21 0.24
N PRO A 94 -3.04 19.21 1.05
CA PRO A 94 -3.36 19.03 2.47
C PRO A 94 -4.31 17.86 2.79
N TRP A 95 -5.36 17.67 1.99
CA TRP A 95 -6.33 16.58 2.17
C TRP A 95 -5.81 15.19 1.77
N LEU A 96 -4.71 15.12 1.01
CA LEU A 96 -4.02 13.88 0.66
C LEU A 96 -2.84 13.58 1.60
N ARG A 97 -2.55 14.43 2.59
CA ARG A 97 -1.46 14.17 3.52
C ARG A 97 -1.87 13.15 4.58
N VAL A 98 -0.88 12.52 5.21
CA VAL A 98 -1.10 11.42 6.14
C VAL A 98 -1.95 11.83 7.35
N TYR A 99 -1.87 13.09 7.79
CA TYR A 99 -2.68 13.61 8.89
C TYR A 99 -4.18 13.71 8.53
N SER A 100 -4.53 13.85 7.25
CA SER A 100 -5.92 13.85 6.78
C SER A 100 -6.39 12.42 6.47
N ILE A 101 -5.53 11.63 5.82
CA ILE A 101 -5.86 10.27 5.40
C ILE A 101 -6.07 9.34 6.60
N THR A 102 -5.20 9.39 7.61
CA THR A 102 -5.27 8.52 8.78
C THR A 102 -6.62 8.60 9.52
N PRO A 103 -7.13 9.79 9.91
CA PRO A 103 -8.44 9.87 10.55
C PRO A 103 -9.59 9.47 9.62
N ILE A 104 -9.51 9.79 8.32
CA ILE A 104 -10.52 9.33 7.34
C ILE A 104 -10.58 7.80 7.31
N ALA A 105 -9.42 7.13 7.24
CA ALA A 105 -9.33 5.68 7.25
C ALA A 105 -9.86 5.08 8.56
N ALA A 106 -9.60 5.73 9.71
CA ALA A 106 -10.12 5.30 11.01
C ALA A 106 -11.65 5.42 11.10
N VAL A 107 -12.22 6.52 10.61
CA VAL A 107 -13.68 6.71 10.55
C VAL A 107 -14.32 5.66 9.63
N LEU A 108 -13.75 5.44 8.44
CA LEU A 108 -14.24 4.40 7.53
C LEU A 108 -14.15 3.00 8.15
N ALA A 109 -13.06 2.69 8.86
CA ALA A 109 -12.90 1.42 9.56
C ALA A 109 -13.92 1.21 10.66
N PHE A 110 -14.22 2.25 11.44
CA PHE A 110 -15.20 2.17 12.52
C PHE A 110 -16.60 1.85 11.97
N PHE A 111 -17.05 2.54 10.92
CA PHE A 111 -18.39 2.35 10.35
C PHE A 111 -18.50 1.17 9.39
N PHE A 112 -17.43 0.82 8.67
CA PHE A 112 -17.44 -0.20 7.62
C PHE A 112 -16.40 -1.30 7.89
N HIS A 113 -16.61 -2.09 8.94
CA HIS A 113 -15.84 -3.30 9.23
C HIS A 113 -16.71 -4.56 9.12
N PRO A 114 -16.12 -5.75 8.86
CA PRO A 114 -16.86 -6.98 8.63
C PRO A 114 -17.30 -7.71 9.92
N SER A 115 -17.69 -6.98 10.98
CA SER A 115 -18.16 -7.57 12.24
C SER A 115 -19.43 -6.88 12.73
N ASP A 116 -20.30 -7.66 13.38
CA ASP A 116 -21.50 -7.14 14.05
C ASP A 116 -21.21 -6.57 15.45
N GLN A 117 -20.01 -6.80 15.98
CA GLN A 117 -19.60 -6.32 17.31
C GLN A 117 -18.94 -4.94 17.21
N TRP A 118 -19.42 -4.00 18.04
CA TRP A 118 -18.95 -2.60 18.05
C TRP A 118 -17.45 -2.43 18.36
N LEU A 119 -16.82 -3.36 19.07
CA LEU A 119 -15.39 -3.36 19.37
C LEU A 119 -14.81 -4.71 19.00
N SER A 120 -14.39 -4.85 17.74
CA SER A 120 -13.79 -6.06 17.20
C SER A 120 -12.41 -5.77 16.62
N VAL A 121 -11.54 -6.78 16.62
CA VAL A 121 -10.22 -6.72 15.95
C VAL A 121 -10.37 -6.44 14.45
N GLN A 122 -11.54 -6.77 13.87
CA GLN A 122 -11.88 -6.47 12.48
C GLN A 122 -11.87 -4.97 12.14
N ILE A 123 -12.04 -4.09 13.13
CA ILE A 123 -11.87 -2.64 12.94
C ILE A 123 -10.42 -2.32 12.57
N LEU A 124 -9.45 -2.95 13.25
CA LEU A 124 -8.02 -2.75 12.95
C LEU A 124 -7.65 -3.33 11.58
N VAL A 125 -8.24 -4.47 11.22
CA VAL A 125 -8.09 -5.06 9.87
C VAL A 125 -8.59 -4.07 8.81
N ALA A 126 -9.84 -3.60 8.96
CA ALA A 126 -10.45 -2.64 8.04
C ALA A 126 -9.65 -1.33 7.96
N PHE A 127 -9.18 -0.82 9.11
CA PHE A 127 -8.31 0.35 9.19
C PHE A 127 -7.05 0.19 8.36
N THR A 128 -6.34 -0.94 8.51
CA THR A 128 -5.12 -1.18 7.71
C THR A 128 -5.43 -1.23 6.21
N MET A 129 -6.51 -1.89 5.80
CA MET A 129 -6.90 -2.00 4.40
C MET A 129 -7.26 -0.64 3.79
N TYR A 130 -8.05 0.17 4.49
CA TYR A 130 -8.42 1.53 4.06
C TYR A 130 -7.24 2.49 4.08
N LEU A 131 -6.39 2.44 5.12
CA LEU A 131 -5.22 3.30 5.23
C LEU A 131 -4.21 3.02 4.12
N GLU A 132 -3.94 1.75 3.82
CA GLU A 132 -3.10 1.41 2.67
C GLU A 132 -3.75 1.84 1.34
N ALA A 133 -5.08 1.95 1.27
CA ALA A 133 -5.78 2.23 0.01
C ALA A 133 -5.66 3.71 -0.32
N LEU A 134 -5.95 4.53 0.68
CA LEU A 134 -5.85 5.98 0.60
C LEU A 134 -4.38 6.46 0.68
N GLY A 135 -3.51 5.75 1.40
CA GLY A 135 -2.11 6.12 1.61
C GLY A 135 -1.27 6.21 0.34
N LEU A 136 -1.65 5.49 -0.73
CA LEU A 136 -0.98 5.58 -2.03
C LEU A 136 -1.34 6.86 -2.81
N LEU A 137 -2.48 7.50 -2.52
CA LEU A 137 -2.96 8.67 -3.24
C LEU A 137 -1.96 9.84 -3.29
N PRO A 138 -1.31 10.25 -2.19
CA PRO A 138 -0.30 11.32 -2.25
C PRO A 138 0.88 10.99 -3.18
N GLN A 139 1.31 9.74 -3.28
CA GLN A 139 2.33 9.31 -4.23
C GLN A 139 1.85 9.42 -5.69
N LEU A 140 0.63 8.94 -5.99
CA LEU A 140 0.06 9.05 -7.33
C LEU A 140 -0.11 10.50 -7.77
N TRP A 141 -0.56 11.36 -6.85
CA TRP A 141 -0.70 12.79 -7.10
C TRP A 141 0.66 13.43 -7.42
N LEU A 142 1.69 13.10 -6.65
CA LEU A 142 3.04 13.61 -6.86
C LEU A 142 3.59 13.19 -8.24
N MET A 143 3.41 11.92 -8.60
CA MET A 143 3.83 11.38 -9.89
C MET A 143 3.14 12.07 -11.07
N LYS A 144 1.85 12.38 -10.95
CA LYS A 144 1.10 13.16 -11.96
C LYS A 144 1.64 14.58 -12.09
N LYS A 145 2.09 15.18 -10.99
CA LYS A 145 2.55 16.58 -10.99
C LYS A 145 3.98 16.78 -11.51
N MET A 146 4.84 15.78 -11.32
CA MET A 146 6.27 15.87 -11.67
C MET A 146 6.58 15.60 -13.15
N TYR A 147 5.61 15.12 -13.93
CA TYR A 147 5.69 14.79 -15.36
C TYR A 147 6.67 13.67 -15.74
N ASP A 148 7.91 13.67 -15.23
CA ASP A 148 8.90 12.59 -15.40
C ASP A 148 9.04 11.81 -14.09
N VAL A 149 8.72 10.52 -14.15
CA VAL A 149 8.84 9.62 -13.00
C VAL A 149 10.04 8.72 -13.17
N GLU A 150 10.92 8.74 -12.15
CA GLU A 150 12.08 7.86 -12.08
C GLU A 150 11.68 6.38 -12.28
N PRO A 151 12.45 5.60 -13.08
CA PRO A 151 12.08 4.22 -13.40
C PRO A 151 11.84 3.33 -12.18
N ILE A 152 12.71 3.39 -11.16
CA ILE A 152 12.60 2.54 -9.96
C ILE A 152 11.35 2.91 -9.14
N THR A 153 11.09 4.20 -8.95
CA THR A 153 9.87 4.68 -8.26
C THR A 153 8.61 4.21 -8.98
N SER A 154 8.63 4.23 -10.32
CA SER A 154 7.56 3.67 -11.14
C SER A 154 7.42 2.15 -10.94
N HIS A 155 8.50 1.36 -10.95
CA HIS A 155 8.36 -0.08 -10.66
C HIS A 155 7.86 -0.34 -9.23
N TYR A 156 8.26 0.47 -8.25
CA TYR A 156 7.78 0.39 -6.88
C TYR A 156 6.25 0.53 -6.81
N VAL A 157 5.70 1.61 -7.38
CA VAL A 157 4.24 1.81 -7.38
C VAL A 157 3.54 0.72 -8.20
N GLY A 158 4.11 0.28 -9.32
CA GLY A 158 3.56 -0.83 -10.12
C GLY A 158 3.44 -2.12 -9.32
N LEU A 159 4.47 -2.49 -8.55
CA LEU A 159 4.44 -3.68 -7.70
C LEU A 159 3.43 -3.56 -6.55
N LEU A 160 3.26 -2.38 -5.94
CA LEU A 160 2.22 -2.15 -4.94
C LEU A 160 0.81 -2.37 -5.50
N VAL A 161 0.56 -1.91 -6.72
CA VAL A 161 -0.73 -2.11 -7.40
C VAL A 161 -0.96 -3.58 -7.73
N ILE A 162 0.07 -4.30 -8.18
CA ILE A 162 -0.01 -5.76 -8.41
C ILE A 162 -0.29 -6.52 -7.11
N ALA A 163 0.42 -6.17 -6.02
CA ALA A 163 0.20 -6.77 -4.70
C ALA A 163 -1.26 -6.63 -4.25
N ARG A 164 -1.84 -5.44 -4.46
CA ARG A 164 -3.24 -5.14 -4.17
C ARG A 164 -4.21 -5.92 -5.05
N PHE A 165 -3.92 -6.04 -6.34
CA PHE A 165 -4.75 -6.83 -7.25
C PHE A 165 -4.82 -8.30 -6.84
N LEU A 166 -3.70 -8.91 -6.42
CA LEU A 166 -3.69 -10.29 -5.91
C LEU A 166 -4.54 -10.47 -4.65
N ARG A 167 -4.50 -9.50 -3.73
CA ARG A 167 -5.38 -9.48 -2.55
C ARG A 167 -6.86 -9.35 -2.94
N MET A 168 -7.17 -8.51 -3.94
CA MET A 168 -8.52 -8.40 -4.49
C MET A 168 -9.03 -9.73 -5.09
N VAL A 169 -8.18 -10.46 -5.81
CA VAL A 169 -8.52 -11.79 -6.35
C VAL A 169 -8.79 -12.78 -5.21
N PHE A 170 -8.00 -12.75 -4.14
CA PHE A 170 -8.24 -13.58 -2.95
C PHE A 170 -9.63 -13.35 -2.35
N TRP A 171 -10.07 -12.10 -2.20
CA TRP A 171 -11.44 -11.79 -1.74
C TRP A 171 -12.51 -12.30 -2.71
N GLY A 172 -12.27 -12.24 -4.02
CA GLY A 172 -13.18 -12.80 -5.02
C GLY A 172 -13.32 -14.33 -4.91
N VAL A 173 -12.22 -15.03 -4.63
CA VAL A 173 -12.23 -16.48 -4.38
C VAL A 173 -12.99 -16.81 -3.10
N LEU A 174 -12.78 -16.05 -2.01
CA LEU A 174 -13.55 -16.18 -0.77
C LEU A 174 -15.05 -16.01 -1.01
N PHE A 175 -15.44 -14.99 -1.77
CA PHE A 175 -16.83 -14.72 -2.11
C PHE A 175 -17.48 -15.89 -2.83
N TYR A 176 -16.77 -16.51 -3.79
CA TYR A 176 -17.26 -17.67 -4.53
C TYR A 176 -17.50 -18.90 -3.64
N ILE A 177 -16.72 -19.06 -2.56
CA ILE A 177 -16.80 -20.19 -1.64
C ILE A 177 -17.82 -19.94 -0.51
N GLY A 178 -18.45 -18.76 -0.47
CA GLY A 178 -19.52 -18.41 0.47
C GLY A 178 -19.08 -17.61 1.69
N GLU A 179 -17.84 -17.11 1.72
CA GLU A 179 -17.34 -16.21 2.76
C GLU A 179 -17.35 -14.76 2.27
N HIS A 180 -18.19 -13.92 2.89
CA HIS A 180 -18.45 -12.57 2.39
C HIS A 180 -17.78 -11.50 3.26
N PHE A 181 -16.63 -11.00 2.81
CA PHE A 181 -15.92 -9.86 3.42
C PHE A 181 -16.00 -8.62 2.52
N LEU A 182 -17.23 -8.17 2.24
CA LEU A 182 -17.51 -7.12 1.24
C LEU A 182 -16.82 -5.79 1.57
N GLN A 183 -16.75 -5.42 2.85
CA GLN A 183 -16.11 -4.19 3.30
C GLN A 183 -14.61 -4.16 2.95
N LEU A 184 -13.91 -5.28 3.18
CA LEU A 184 -12.48 -5.40 2.87
C LEU A 184 -12.23 -5.47 1.36
N PHE A 185 -13.10 -6.17 0.63
CA PHE A 185 -13.08 -6.20 -0.83
C PHE A 185 -13.28 -4.80 -1.43
N LEU A 186 -14.21 -4.01 -0.91
CA LEU A 186 -14.46 -2.64 -1.36
C LEU A 186 -13.23 -1.74 -1.18
N ALA A 187 -12.44 -1.92 -0.12
CA ALA A 187 -11.18 -1.20 0.06
C ALA A 187 -10.19 -1.45 -1.10
N ASP A 188 -10.00 -2.72 -1.46
CA ASP A 188 -9.12 -3.13 -2.57
C ASP A 188 -9.67 -2.71 -3.93
N LEU A 189 -10.99 -2.75 -4.11
CA LEU A 189 -11.66 -2.28 -5.32
C LEU A 189 -11.44 -0.78 -5.52
N VAL A 190 -11.69 0.04 -4.50
CA VAL A 190 -11.49 1.50 -4.54
C VAL A 190 -10.04 1.84 -4.85
N HIS A 191 -9.09 1.18 -4.19
CA HIS A 191 -7.67 1.32 -4.49
C HIS A 191 -7.35 1.00 -5.96
N THR A 192 -7.90 -0.10 -6.48
CA THR A 192 -7.69 -0.54 -7.86
C THR A 192 -8.25 0.46 -8.87
N VAL A 193 -9.42 1.05 -8.60
CA VAL A 193 -10.01 2.11 -9.43
C VAL A 193 -9.12 3.37 -9.42
N PHE A 194 -8.63 3.80 -8.25
CA PHE A 194 -7.76 4.98 -8.15
C PHE A 194 -6.39 4.80 -8.81
N THR A 195 -5.95 3.57 -9.02
CA THR A 195 -4.65 3.24 -9.62
C THR A 195 -4.74 2.80 -11.08
N ALA A 196 -5.94 2.71 -11.64
CA ALA A 196 -6.17 2.17 -12.98
C ALA A 196 -5.49 3.01 -14.08
N ASP A 197 -5.56 4.35 -13.98
CA ASP A 197 -4.94 5.27 -14.93
C ASP A 197 -3.41 5.14 -14.93
N TYR A 198 -2.82 5.09 -13.73
CA TYR A 198 -1.41 4.82 -13.52
C TYR A 198 -1.01 3.46 -14.12
N MET A 199 -1.81 2.42 -13.86
CA MET A 199 -1.50 1.06 -14.31
C MET A 199 -1.46 0.96 -15.84
N TYR A 200 -2.40 1.63 -16.51
CA TYR A 200 -2.41 1.74 -17.97
C TYR A 200 -1.11 2.40 -18.50
N LEU A 201 -0.70 3.51 -17.91
CA LEU A 201 0.54 4.21 -18.30
C LEU A 201 1.79 3.35 -18.02
N TRP A 202 1.80 2.62 -16.90
CA TRP A 202 2.91 1.76 -16.53
C TRP A 202 3.08 0.58 -17.50
N PHE A 203 1.99 -0.07 -17.92
CA PHE A 203 2.06 -1.12 -18.95
C PHE A 203 2.55 -0.61 -20.30
N ARG A 204 2.07 0.57 -20.72
CA ARG A 204 2.54 1.20 -21.96
C ARG A 204 4.04 1.48 -21.92
N LYS A 205 4.54 1.98 -20.78
CA LYS A 205 5.97 2.20 -20.53
C LYS A 205 6.77 0.89 -20.59
N LEU A 206 6.29 -0.18 -19.97
CA LEU A 206 6.95 -1.49 -20.04
C LEU A 206 7.10 -2.00 -21.48
N LYS A 207 6.11 -1.73 -22.33
CA LYS A 207 6.14 -2.13 -23.75
C LYS A 207 7.07 -1.26 -24.60
N SER A 208 7.14 0.04 -24.33
CA SER A 208 7.95 0.98 -25.12
C SER A 208 9.40 1.10 -24.65
N GLY A 209 9.74 0.63 -23.44
CA GLY A 209 11.07 0.75 -22.86
C GLY A 209 11.48 2.17 -22.44
N GLY A 210 10.56 3.14 -22.50
CA GLY A 210 10.80 4.54 -22.17
C GLY A 210 10.62 4.89 -20.68
N ARG A 211 10.75 6.18 -20.36
CA ARG A 211 10.36 6.72 -19.04
C ARG A 211 8.84 6.84 -18.95
N LEU A 212 8.30 6.81 -17.73
CA LEU A 212 6.88 7.05 -17.51
C LEU A 212 6.66 8.56 -17.53
N ILE A 213 6.04 9.03 -18.61
CA ILE A 213 5.72 10.44 -18.83
C ILE A 213 4.21 10.61 -18.78
N TYR A 214 3.74 11.47 -17.87
CA TYR A 214 2.35 11.91 -17.89
C TYR A 214 2.21 13.00 -18.96
N SER A 215 1.79 12.65 -20.18
CA SER A 215 1.37 13.65 -21.17
C SER A 215 -0.14 13.89 -20.99
N ILE A 216 -0.51 15.10 -20.56
CA ILE A 216 -1.90 15.59 -20.64
C ILE A 216 -2.10 16.17 -22.04
#